data_AF-A0A956DKN8-F1
#
_entry.id   AF-A0A956DKN8-F1
#
_cell.length_a   1.000
_cell.length_b   1.000
_cell.length_c   1.000
_cell.angle_alpha   90.00
_cell.angle_beta   90.00
_cell.angle_gamma   90.00
#
_symmetry.space_group_name_H-M   'P 1'
#
loop_
_entity.id
_entity.type
_entity.pdbx_description
1 polymer ?
#
loop_
_entity_poly.entity_id
_entity_poly.type
_entity_poly.pdbx_seq_one_letter_code
_entity_poly.pdbx_strand_id
1 'polypeptide(L)'
;MEVENGRRISREHVFEGSSFRVGSDPDVEVVLDDPEIAGCHIRLDWDGRTWWASDTGKGTVVRGMRIDHVEVPHDDALVELGGSRLWLRHRGAGDGAGLRDFGDLVGASSTMQSLIALLRQVARADANVLLVGESGTGKELVATELVRHGPRATKPLVVVDCAALAPSLVESELFGHRRGAFTSADRDREGAFEAADGGTVLLDEIGELPANVQPKLLRVLESGTVRRLGDNHAIPVDVRVIAATN
;
A
#
# COMPACT_ATOMS: atom_id res chain seq x y z
N MET A 1 -17.53 25.62 -2.50
CA MET A 1 -17.15 27.05 -2.38
C MET A 1 -17.36 27.67 -3.73
N GLU A 2 -18.43 28.43 -3.84
CA GLU A 2 -19.02 28.95 -5.08
C GLU A 2 -18.83 30.46 -5.11
N VAL A 3 -18.82 31.05 -6.30
CA VAL A 3 -18.69 32.50 -6.48
C VAL A 3 -20.01 33.09 -6.97
N GLU A 4 -20.92 33.42 -6.04
CA GLU A 4 -22.22 34.02 -6.38
C GLU A 4 -22.10 35.56 -6.27
N ASN A 5 -22.39 36.29 -7.36
CA ASN A 5 -22.30 37.76 -7.41
C ASN A 5 -20.95 38.34 -6.90
N GLY A 6 -19.83 37.64 -7.14
CA GLY A 6 -18.50 38.06 -6.69
C GLY A 6 -18.20 37.80 -5.20
N ARG A 7 -19.07 37.11 -4.48
CA ARG A 7 -18.86 36.69 -3.08
C ARG A 7 -18.67 35.17 -3.00
N ARG A 8 -17.73 34.75 -2.16
CA ARG A 8 -17.44 33.34 -1.89
C ARG A 8 -18.45 32.79 -0.89
N ILE A 9 -19.26 31.83 -1.32
CA ILE A 9 -20.29 31.19 -0.51
C ILE A 9 -19.99 29.68 -0.42
N SER A 10 -20.34 29.05 0.70
CA SER A 10 -20.24 27.60 0.86
C SER A 10 -21.65 27.04 1.01
N ARG A 11 -22.05 26.16 0.10
CA ARG A 11 -23.28 25.37 0.18
C ARG A 11 -22.91 23.90 0.23
N GLU A 12 -23.68 23.12 0.99
CA GLU A 12 -23.58 21.66 1.02
C GLU A 12 -24.78 21.12 0.26
N HIS A 13 -24.51 20.30 -0.76
CA HIS A 13 -25.51 19.57 -1.52
C HIS A 13 -25.39 18.10 -1.14
N VAL A 14 -26.49 17.49 -0.70
CA VAL A 14 -26.55 16.05 -0.41
C VAL A 14 -27.34 15.42 -1.54
N PHE A 15 -26.71 14.45 -2.21
CA PHE A 15 -27.31 13.74 -3.32
C PHE A 15 -27.40 12.25 -2.99
N GLU A 16 -28.57 11.66 -3.27
CA GLU A 16 -28.81 10.22 -3.16
C GLU A 16 -28.91 9.63 -4.57
N GLY A 17 -27.84 8.96 -5.01
CA GLY A 17 -27.79 8.32 -6.33
C GLY A 17 -26.36 8.10 -6.82
N SER A 18 -26.22 7.37 -7.92
CA SER A 18 -24.93 7.02 -8.54
C SER A 18 -24.55 7.94 -9.70
N SER A 19 -25.28 9.01 -9.96
CA SER A 19 -24.98 9.96 -11.03
C SER A 19 -25.63 11.31 -10.77
N PHE A 20 -24.89 12.40 -10.93
CA PHE A 20 -25.43 13.76 -10.85
C PHE A 20 -24.68 14.72 -11.79
N ARG A 21 -25.34 15.79 -12.19
CA ARG A 21 -24.81 16.83 -13.07
C ARG A 21 -24.63 18.13 -12.30
N VAL A 22 -23.60 18.87 -12.71
CA VAL A 22 -23.28 20.19 -12.16
C VAL A 22 -23.19 21.19 -13.30
N GLY A 23 -23.77 22.37 -13.12
CA GLY A 23 -23.89 23.38 -14.17
C GLY A 23 -24.65 24.62 -13.71
N SER A 24 -24.90 25.55 -14.63
CA SER A 24 -25.66 26.78 -14.37
C SER A 24 -27.15 26.68 -14.73
N ASP A 25 -27.58 25.62 -15.43
CA ASP A 25 -28.99 25.41 -15.75
C ASP A 25 -29.76 24.96 -14.50
N PRO A 26 -31.03 25.41 -14.32
CA PRO A 26 -31.85 24.97 -13.19
C PRO A 26 -32.23 23.48 -13.25
N ASP A 27 -32.04 22.83 -14.39
CA ASP A 27 -32.42 21.42 -14.64
C ASP A 27 -31.34 20.40 -14.24
N VAL A 28 -30.22 20.85 -13.66
CA VAL A 28 -29.18 19.99 -13.10
C VAL A 28 -29.31 19.84 -11.59
N GLU A 29 -28.71 18.78 -11.03
CA GLU A 29 -28.84 18.44 -9.62
C GLU A 29 -28.04 19.39 -8.70
N VAL A 30 -26.91 19.93 -9.18
CA VAL A 30 -26.13 20.95 -8.47
C VAL A 30 -26.00 22.19 -9.35
N VAL A 31 -26.73 23.24 -9.00
CA VAL A 31 -26.74 24.51 -9.74
C VAL A 31 -25.70 25.44 -9.15
N LEU A 32 -24.80 25.94 -9.99
CA LEU A 32 -23.76 26.90 -9.64
C LEU A 32 -23.99 28.22 -10.38
N ASP A 33 -24.11 29.31 -9.62
CA ASP A 33 -24.18 30.67 -10.18
C ASP A 33 -22.75 31.20 -10.43
N ASP A 34 -22.12 30.72 -11.50
CA ASP A 34 -20.77 31.11 -11.92
C ASP A 34 -20.78 31.40 -13.43
N PRO A 35 -20.37 32.61 -13.87
CA PRO A 35 -20.41 33.00 -15.28
C PRO A 35 -19.47 32.17 -16.18
N GLU A 36 -18.49 31.47 -15.62
CA GLU A 36 -17.59 30.57 -16.35
C GLU A 36 -18.17 29.15 -16.49
N ILE A 37 -19.29 28.85 -15.83
CA ILE A 37 -19.93 27.53 -15.82
C ILE A 37 -21.04 27.43 -16.87
N ALA A 38 -21.04 26.32 -17.61
CA ALA A 38 -22.01 26.04 -18.67
C ALA A 38 -23.30 25.45 -18.10
N GLY A 39 -24.39 25.49 -18.88
CA GLY A 39 -25.71 25.01 -18.46
C GLY A 39 -25.68 23.60 -17.85
N CYS A 40 -25.06 22.64 -18.55
CA CYS A 40 -24.57 21.38 -17.98
C CYS A 40 -23.06 21.33 -18.22
N HIS A 41 -22.26 21.49 -17.16
CA HIS A 41 -20.80 21.64 -17.28
C HIS A 41 -20.05 20.33 -17.07
N ILE A 42 -20.42 19.57 -16.04
CA ILE A 42 -19.82 18.27 -15.74
C ILE A 42 -20.88 17.28 -15.27
N ARG A 43 -20.67 16.02 -15.63
CA ARG A 43 -21.45 14.89 -15.11
C ARG A 43 -20.54 14.01 -14.27
N LEU A 44 -20.98 13.66 -13.07
CA LEU A 44 -20.29 12.77 -12.15
C LEU A 44 -21.07 11.46 -12.05
N ASP A 45 -20.44 10.36 -12.42
CA ASP A 45 -21.00 9.01 -12.35
C ASP A 45 -20.19 8.15 -11.38
N TRP A 46 -20.87 7.39 -10.53
CA TRP A 46 -20.28 6.42 -9.61
C TRP A 46 -20.38 5.02 -10.20
N ASP A 47 -19.24 4.36 -10.38
CA ASP A 47 -19.17 3.00 -10.95
C ASP A 47 -19.22 1.88 -9.90
N GLY A 48 -19.38 2.22 -8.61
CA GLY A 48 -19.27 1.31 -7.49
C GLY A 48 -17.93 1.37 -6.75
N ARG A 49 -16.92 2.05 -7.33
CA ARG A 49 -15.55 2.10 -6.79
C ARG A 49 -14.96 3.51 -6.80
N THR A 50 -15.21 4.31 -7.85
CA THR A 50 -14.65 5.65 -8.02
C THR A 50 -15.66 6.57 -8.69
N TRP A 51 -15.49 7.88 -8.51
CA TRP A 51 -16.26 8.86 -9.26
C TRP A 51 -15.58 9.09 -10.61
N TRP A 52 -16.39 9.15 -11.66
CA TRP A 52 -15.96 9.50 -13.00
C TRP A 52 -16.59 10.82 -13.37
N ALA A 53 -15.76 11.79 -13.72
CA ALA A 53 -16.24 13.08 -14.18
C ALA A 53 -16.08 13.21 -15.69
N SER A 54 -17.16 13.56 -16.37
CA SER A 54 -17.21 13.74 -17.82
C SER A 54 -17.57 15.18 -18.14
N ASP A 55 -16.76 15.85 -18.96
CA ASP A 55 -17.08 17.19 -19.47
C ASP A 55 -18.24 17.09 -20.46
N THR A 56 -19.27 17.90 -20.27
CA THR A 56 -20.44 17.91 -21.16
C THR A 56 -20.42 19.03 -22.20
N GLY A 57 -19.31 19.77 -22.34
CA GLY A 57 -19.00 20.40 -23.64
C GLY A 57 -18.39 21.80 -23.65
N LYS A 58 -17.73 22.29 -22.59
CA LYS A 58 -17.03 23.60 -22.67
C LYS A 58 -15.61 23.68 -22.10
N GLY A 59 -14.99 22.55 -21.73
CA GLY A 59 -13.60 22.52 -21.27
C GLY A 59 -13.50 22.55 -19.77
N THR A 60 -13.89 21.45 -19.12
CA THR A 60 -13.63 21.20 -17.70
C THR A 60 -12.13 21.04 -17.50
N VAL A 61 -11.57 21.71 -16.50
CA VAL A 61 -10.16 21.66 -16.15
C VAL A 61 -9.99 21.08 -14.74
N VAL A 62 -9.39 19.89 -14.63
CA VAL A 62 -9.07 19.29 -13.32
C VAL A 62 -7.56 19.31 -13.13
N ARG A 63 -7.09 19.92 -12.02
CA ARG A 63 -5.66 20.12 -11.72
C ARG A 63 -4.88 20.81 -12.85
N GLY A 64 -5.52 21.75 -13.56
CA GLY A 64 -4.91 22.48 -14.67
C GLY A 64 -4.90 21.74 -16.02
N MET A 65 -5.48 20.54 -16.11
CA MET A 65 -5.58 19.77 -17.35
C MET A 65 -7.02 19.76 -17.88
N ARG A 66 -7.22 20.05 -19.17
CA ARG A 66 -8.52 19.84 -19.83
C ARG A 66 -8.80 18.35 -19.92
N ILE A 67 -10.02 17.96 -19.54
CA ILE A 67 -10.41 16.55 -19.46
C ILE A 67 -11.67 16.30 -20.29
N ASP A 68 -11.70 15.18 -21.01
CA ASP A 68 -12.93 14.64 -21.61
C ASP A 68 -13.61 13.68 -20.61
N HIS A 69 -12.81 12.87 -19.91
CA HIS A 69 -13.21 11.95 -18.86
C HIS A 69 -12.08 11.80 -17.84
N VAL A 70 -12.33 12.00 -16.54
CA VAL A 70 -11.32 11.85 -15.48
C VAL A 70 -11.84 11.03 -14.32
N GLU A 71 -10.94 10.25 -13.72
CA GLU A 71 -11.17 9.66 -12.42
C GLU A 71 -11.08 10.73 -11.33
N VAL A 72 -12.11 10.82 -10.49
CA VAL A 72 -12.18 11.70 -9.34
C VAL A 72 -12.15 10.85 -8.07
N PRO A 73 -11.15 11.06 -7.19
CA PRO A 73 -11.04 10.30 -5.95
C PRO A 73 -12.33 10.37 -5.11
N HIS A 74 -12.66 9.28 -4.42
CA HIS A 74 -13.90 9.13 -3.66
C HIS A 74 -13.99 10.00 -2.39
N ASP A 75 -12.85 10.44 -1.86
CA ASP A 75 -12.75 11.18 -0.59
C ASP A 75 -12.08 12.55 -0.77
N ASP A 76 -12.76 13.60 -0.32
CA ASP A 76 -12.31 15.01 -0.29
C ASP A 76 -11.73 15.50 -1.63
N ALA A 77 -12.26 15.00 -2.74
CA ALA A 77 -11.80 15.43 -4.05
C ALA A 77 -12.23 16.87 -4.33
N LEU A 78 -11.23 17.71 -4.62
CA LEU A 78 -11.44 19.06 -5.12
C LEU A 78 -11.60 19.03 -6.63
N VAL A 79 -12.77 19.42 -7.11
CA VAL A 79 -13.05 19.68 -8.52
C VAL A 79 -13.14 21.19 -8.71
N GLU A 80 -12.28 21.75 -9.55
CA GLU A 80 -12.31 23.16 -9.93
C GLU A 80 -13.10 23.31 -11.23
N LEU A 81 -14.17 24.11 -11.22
CA LEU A 81 -15.02 24.39 -12.38
C LEU A 81 -15.09 25.91 -12.56
N GLY A 82 -14.43 26.45 -13.57
CA GLY A 82 -14.31 27.90 -13.73
C GLY A 82 -13.71 28.56 -12.48
N GLY A 83 -14.43 29.51 -11.87
CA GLY A 83 -14.07 30.16 -10.62
C GLY A 83 -14.50 29.41 -9.35
N SER A 84 -15.28 28.34 -9.50
CA SER A 84 -15.90 27.60 -8.39
C SER A 84 -15.12 26.35 -8.01
N ARG A 85 -15.23 25.97 -6.73
CA ARG A 85 -14.54 24.83 -6.13
C ARG A 85 -15.54 23.90 -5.45
N LEU A 86 -15.66 22.69 -5.96
CA LEU A 86 -16.51 21.64 -5.40
C LEU A 86 -15.66 20.68 -4.58
N TRP A 87 -16.11 20.43 -3.36
CA TRP A 87 -15.57 19.36 -2.52
C TRP A 87 -16.53 18.19 -2.59
N LEU A 88 -16.09 17.09 -3.20
CA LEU A 88 -16.88 15.88 -3.27
C LEU A 88 -16.57 15.01 -2.07
N ARG A 89 -17.63 14.66 -1.33
CA ARG A 89 -17.56 13.76 -0.19
C ARG A 89 -18.62 12.69 -0.37
N HIS A 90 -18.19 11.45 -0.59
CA HIS A 90 -19.10 10.33 -0.65
C HIS A 90 -19.63 10.01 0.76
N ARG A 91 -20.96 10.02 0.93
CA ARG A 91 -21.62 9.76 2.22
C ARG A 91 -22.36 8.41 2.16
N GLY A 92 -21.59 7.33 2.10
CA GLY A 92 -22.12 5.96 2.06
C GLY A 92 -22.61 5.45 3.41
N ALA A 93 -23.78 4.83 3.44
CA ALA A 93 -24.26 4.01 4.55
C ALA A 93 -23.59 2.62 4.45
N GLY A 94 -22.63 2.34 5.35
CA GLY A 94 -21.95 1.04 5.45
C GLY A 94 -20.86 0.84 4.39
N ASP A 95 -19.76 0.20 4.79
CA ASP A 95 -18.66 -0.29 3.95
C ASP A 95 -17.55 0.69 3.52
N GLY A 96 -17.29 1.73 4.34
CA GLY A 96 -16.05 2.51 4.30
C GLY A 96 -14.83 1.89 5.02
N ALA A 97 -15.01 0.74 5.66
CA ALA A 97 -13.97 -0.03 6.38
C ALA A 97 -13.09 -0.88 5.45
N GLY A 98 -13.05 -0.53 4.17
CA GLY A 98 -12.48 -1.36 3.14
C GLY A 98 -11.51 -0.62 2.24
N LEU A 99 -11.20 0.66 2.43
CA LEU A 99 -10.13 1.38 1.68
C LEU A 99 -9.17 2.17 2.57
N ARG A 100 -9.59 2.56 3.77
CA ARG A 100 -8.79 3.42 4.65
C ARG A 100 -7.83 2.67 5.58
N ASP A 101 -7.98 1.36 5.61
CA ASP A 101 -7.29 0.45 6.50
C ASP A 101 -6.64 -0.70 5.72
N PHE A 102 -5.57 -1.23 6.29
CA PHE A 102 -4.98 -2.49 5.89
C PHE A 102 -4.62 -3.22 7.18
N GLY A 103 -5.59 -3.97 7.70
CA GLY A 103 -5.56 -4.49 9.07
C GLY A 103 -5.41 -3.34 10.07
N ASP A 104 -4.36 -3.38 10.88
CA ASP A 104 -4.07 -2.37 11.91
C ASP A 104 -3.46 -1.07 11.32
N LEU A 105 -3.10 -1.02 10.04
CA LEU A 105 -2.58 0.17 9.36
C LEU A 105 -3.72 1.10 8.93
N VAL A 106 -3.81 2.29 9.54
CA VAL A 106 -4.84 3.30 9.23
C VAL A 106 -4.19 4.60 8.78
N GLY A 107 -4.68 5.22 7.70
CA GLY A 107 -4.19 6.53 7.29
C GLY A 107 -5.04 7.22 6.25
N ALA A 108 -5.55 8.42 6.55
CA ALA A 108 -6.51 9.12 5.68
C ALA A 108 -5.87 9.97 4.55
N SER A 109 -4.55 10.16 4.53
CA SER A 109 -3.90 10.96 3.49
C SER A 109 -3.89 10.25 2.15
N SER A 110 -3.94 11.00 1.05
CA SER A 110 -3.90 10.44 -0.32
C SER A 110 -2.68 9.54 -0.57
N THR A 111 -1.52 9.90 -0.01
CA THR A 111 -0.31 9.08 -0.05
C THR A 111 -0.50 7.75 0.67
N MET A 112 -1.11 7.75 1.86
CA MET A 112 -1.40 6.51 2.61
C MET A 112 -2.46 5.66 1.91
N GLN A 113 -3.48 6.26 1.32
CA GLN A 113 -4.49 5.54 0.52
C GLN A 113 -3.84 4.84 -0.68
N SER A 114 -2.89 5.52 -1.35
CA SER A 114 -2.14 4.95 -2.48
C SER A 114 -1.26 3.78 -2.04
N LEU A 115 -0.59 3.93 -0.88
CA LEU A 115 0.20 2.86 -0.27
C LEU A 115 -0.68 1.65 0.11
N ILE A 116 -1.80 1.87 0.80
CA ILE A 116 -2.75 0.81 1.19
C ILE A 116 -3.27 0.06 -0.04
N ALA A 117 -3.59 0.77 -1.12
CA ALA A 117 -4.01 0.15 -2.38
C ALA A 117 -2.91 -0.77 -2.97
N LEU A 118 -1.65 -0.32 -2.94
CA LEU A 118 -0.51 -1.12 -3.37
C LEU A 118 -0.30 -2.34 -2.45
N LEU A 119 -0.32 -2.14 -1.13
CA LEU A 119 -0.11 -3.20 -0.14
C LEU A 119 -1.12 -4.34 -0.31
N ARG A 120 -2.37 -4.05 -0.66
CA ARG A 120 -3.39 -5.10 -0.94
C ARG A 120 -3.08 -5.93 -2.17
N GLN A 121 -2.52 -5.31 -3.21
CA GLN A 121 -2.08 -6.04 -4.39
C GLN A 121 -0.87 -6.91 -4.06
N VAL A 122 0.11 -6.33 -3.34
CA VAL A 122 1.35 -7.02 -2.93
C VAL A 122 1.08 -8.15 -1.95
N ALA A 123 0.11 -8.01 -1.03
CA ALA A 123 -0.24 -9.04 -0.05
C ALA A 123 -0.62 -10.36 -0.73
N ARG A 124 -1.42 -10.28 -1.80
CA ARG A 124 -1.92 -11.43 -2.58
C ARG A 124 -0.86 -12.06 -3.48
N ALA A 125 0.24 -11.35 -3.78
CA ALA A 125 1.33 -11.88 -4.58
C ALA A 125 2.29 -12.71 -3.73
N ASP A 126 2.87 -13.76 -4.31
CA ASP A 126 3.93 -14.57 -3.67
C ASP A 126 5.33 -13.98 -3.93
N ALA A 127 5.40 -12.70 -4.31
CA ALA A 127 6.66 -12.02 -4.56
C ALA A 127 7.34 -11.61 -3.24
N ASN A 128 8.68 -11.60 -3.30
CA ASN A 128 9.50 -10.98 -2.25
C ASN A 128 9.27 -9.46 -2.23
N VAL A 129 9.32 -8.87 -1.03
CA VAL A 129 8.99 -7.46 -0.81
C VAL A 129 10.15 -6.77 -0.09
N LEU A 130 10.51 -5.57 -0.54
CA LEU A 130 11.43 -4.69 0.17
C LEU A 130 10.66 -3.44 0.63
N LEU A 131 10.64 -3.21 1.94
CA LEU A 131 10.06 -2.04 2.59
C LEU A 131 11.18 -1.03 2.87
N VAL A 132 11.04 0.17 2.31
CA VAL A 132 12.00 1.26 2.47
C VAL A 132 11.30 2.44 3.12
N GLY A 133 11.91 3.01 4.15
CA GLY A 133 11.39 4.20 4.82
C GLY A 133 12.15 4.46 6.11
N GLU A 134 12.02 5.66 6.66
CA GLU A 134 12.73 6.05 7.88
C GLU A 134 12.35 5.18 9.10
N SER A 135 13.20 5.19 10.13
CA SER A 135 12.91 4.52 11.39
C SER A 135 11.63 5.07 12.02
N GLY A 136 10.77 4.18 12.53
CA GLY A 136 9.50 4.59 13.15
C GLY A 136 8.34 4.88 12.19
N THR A 137 8.50 4.66 10.88
CA THR A 137 7.41 4.83 9.89
C THR A 137 6.42 3.66 9.80
N GLY A 138 6.53 2.66 10.69
CA GLY A 138 5.61 1.53 10.76
C GLY A 138 5.91 0.39 9.77
N LYS A 139 7.16 0.23 9.33
CA LYS A 139 7.57 -0.86 8.40
C LYS A 139 7.23 -2.26 8.95
N GLU A 140 7.44 -2.49 10.24
CA GLU A 140 7.10 -3.78 10.90
C GLU A 140 5.59 -4.06 10.87
N LEU A 141 4.77 -3.02 11.07
CA LEU A 141 3.31 -3.11 10.95
C LEU A 141 2.91 -3.48 9.51
N VAL A 142 3.49 -2.79 8.53
CA VAL A 142 3.26 -3.09 7.10
C VAL A 142 3.65 -4.52 6.75
N ALA A 143 4.82 -4.99 7.22
CA ALA A 143 5.29 -6.36 6.98
C ALA A 143 4.33 -7.40 7.58
N THR A 144 3.90 -7.17 8.83
CA THR A 144 2.96 -8.05 9.53
C THR A 144 1.63 -8.14 8.78
N GLU A 145 1.10 -7.01 8.31
CA GLU A 145 -0.16 -6.98 7.59
C GLU A 145 -0.06 -7.60 6.19
N LEU A 146 1.10 -7.48 5.51
CA LEU A 146 1.35 -8.18 4.25
C LEU A 146 1.29 -9.71 4.42
N VAL A 147 1.75 -10.23 5.56
CA VAL A 147 1.64 -11.66 5.88
C VAL A 147 0.21 -12.04 6.19
N ARG A 148 -0.46 -11.29 7.09
CA ARG A 148 -1.85 -11.54 7.51
C ARG A 148 -2.84 -11.56 6.35
N HIS A 149 -2.64 -10.70 5.36
CA HIS A 149 -3.50 -10.58 4.19
C HIS A 149 -3.01 -11.38 2.97
N GLY A 150 -1.93 -12.15 3.11
CA GLY A 150 -1.34 -12.93 2.04
C GLY A 150 -1.73 -14.41 2.02
N PRO A 151 -1.32 -15.15 0.97
CA PRO A 151 -1.66 -16.58 0.82
C PRO A 151 -1.04 -17.47 1.91
N ARG A 152 0.01 -16.97 2.60
CA ARG A 152 0.74 -17.66 3.66
C ARG A 152 0.32 -17.20 5.07
N ALA A 153 -0.84 -16.58 5.23
CA ALA A 153 -1.29 -15.98 6.51
C ALA A 153 -1.35 -16.97 7.70
N THR A 154 -1.63 -18.25 7.43
CA THR A 154 -1.70 -19.30 8.47
C THR A 154 -0.42 -20.14 8.55
N LYS A 155 0.65 -19.71 7.87
CA LYS A 155 1.94 -20.41 7.79
C LYS A 155 2.96 -19.78 8.75
N PRO A 156 4.11 -20.43 9.00
CA PRO A 156 5.14 -19.87 9.86
C PRO A 156 5.56 -18.46 9.40
N LEU A 157 5.69 -17.55 10.36
CA LEU A 157 6.34 -16.26 10.20
C LEU A 157 7.56 -16.26 11.10
N VAL A 158 8.75 -16.16 10.51
CA VAL A 158 10.01 -16.05 11.26
C VAL A 158 10.57 -14.65 11.05
N VAL A 159 10.74 -13.92 12.14
CA VAL A 159 11.29 -12.56 12.13
C VAL A 159 12.74 -12.60 12.57
N VAL A 160 13.61 -11.95 11.80
CA VAL A 160 15.03 -11.82 12.09
C VAL A 160 15.39 -10.34 12.04
N ASP A 161 15.69 -9.77 13.20
CA ASP A 161 16.29 -8.46 13.33
C ASP A 161 17.81 -8.57 13.06
N CYS A 162 18.25 -8.05 11.92
CA CYS A 162 19.65 -8.14 11.51
C CYS A 162 20.56 -7.20 12.31
N ALA A 163 20.00 -6.15 12.94
CA ALA A 163 20.74 -5.18 13.74
C ALA A 163 20.93 -5.63 15.20
N ALA A 164 19.99 -6.40 15.74
CA ALA A 164 20.05 -6.87 17.14
C ALA A 164 21.03 -8.02 17.37
N LEU A 165 21.43 -8.74 16.32
CA LEU A 165 22.31 -9.90 16.40
C LEU A 165 23.78 -9.52 16.22
N ALA A 166 24.66 -10.16 16.98
CA ALA A 166 26.09 -10.06 16.72
C ALA A 166 26.40 -10.56 15.29
N PRO A 167 27.28 -9.89 14.52
CA PRO A 167 27.58 -10.27 13.13
C PRO A 167 27.97 -11.75 12.95
N SER A 168 28.62 -12.33 13.95
CA SER A 168 29.02 -13.75 13.97
C SER A 168 27.86 -14.74 14.15
N LEU A 169 26.73 -14.28 14.69
CA LEU A 169 25.55 -15.10 14.96
C LEU A 169 24.47 -14.97 13.88
N VAL A 170 24.41 -13.83 13.18
CA VAL A 170 23.45 -13.58 12.09
C VAL A 170 23.44 -14.72 11.08
N GLU A 171 24.62 -15.19 10.66
CA GLU A 171 24.74 -16.28 9.69
C GLU A 171 24.12 -17.59 10.19
N SER A 172 24.37 -17.92 11.46
CA SER A 172 23.82 -19.11 12.11
C SER A 172 22.32 -19.00 12.35
N GLU A 173 21.81 -17.82 12.70
CA GLU A 173 20.37 -17.61 12.90
C GLU A 173 19.61 -17.70 11.57
N LEU A 174 20.17 -17.18 10.48
CA LEU A 174 19.52 -17.27 9.16
C LEU A 174 19.56 -18.68 8.57
N PHE A 175 20.72 -19.32 8.58
CA PHE A 175 20.94 -20.56 7.81
C PHE A 175 21.08 -21.82 8.66
N GLY A 176 21.13 -21.70 9.98
CA GLY A 176 21.32 -22.84 10.87
C GLY A 176 22.74 -23.39 10.86
N HIS A 177 23.03 -24.33 11.74
CA HIS A 177 24.34 -24.97 11.83
C HIS A 177 24.26 -26.43 12.21
N ARG A 178 25.30 -27.19 11.85
CA ARG A 178 25.57 -28.50 12.42
C ARG A 178 26.40 -28.38 13.68
N ARG A 179 26.27 -29.36 14.56
CA ARG A 179 27.16 -29.53 15.71
C ARG A 179 28.62 -29.56 15.24
N GLY A 180 29.46 -28.76 15.87
CA GLY A 180 30.88 -28.63 15.55
C GLY A 180 31.19 -27.69 14.38
N ALA A 181 30.21 -26.96 13.82
CA ALA A 181 30.46 -25.97 12.78
C ALA A 181 31.33 -24.79 13.25
N PHE A 182 31.29 -24.47 14.55
CA PHE A 182 32.12 -23.47 15.23
C PHE A 182 32.25 -23.84 16.72
N THR A 183 33.12 -23.15 17.47
CA THR A 183 33.51 -23.53 18.84
C THR A 183 32.33 -23.68 19.81
N SER A 184 31.25 -22.89 19.65
CA SER A 184 30.04 -22.93 20.48
C SER A 184 28.86 -23.68 19.83
N ALA A 185 29.09 -24.41 18.74
CA ALA A 185 28.05 -25.20 18.06
C ALA A 185 27.88 -26.57 18.74
N ASP A 186 27.29 -26.61 19.93
CA ASP A 186 27.17 -27.84 20.73
C ASP A 186 26.10 -28.81 20.22
N ARG A 187 25.19 -28.35 19.36
CA ARG A 187 24.10 -29.14 18.76
C ARG A 187 23.79 -28.67 17.34
N ASP A 188 23.04 -29.48 16.61
CA ASP A 188 22.43 -29.05 15.35
C ASP A 188 21.32 -28.03 15.65
N ARG A 189 21.22 -27.00 14.80
CA ARG A 189 20.18 -25.97 14.88
C ARG A 189 19.68 -25.62 13.48
N GLU A 190 18.36 -25.58 13.34
CA GLU A 190 17.68 -25.05 12.16
C GLU A 190 17.79 -23.53 12.10
N GLY A 191 18.01 -22.99 10.90
CA GLY A 191 17.99 -21.56 10.65
C GLY A 191 16.59 -21.02 10.39
N ALA A 192 16.47 -19.71 10.32
CA ALA A 192 15.23 -19.00 10.03
C ALA A 192 14.58 -19.45 8.71
N PHE A 193 15.38 -19.70 7.67
CA PHE A 193 14.85 -20.16 6.38
C PHE A 193 14.25 -21.57 6.44
N GLU A 194 14.85 -22.49 7.20
CA GLU A 194 14.28 -23.83 7.39
C GLU A 194 13.04 -23.77 8.29
N ALA A 195 13.10 -22.98 9.36
CA ALA A 195 11.98 -22.81 10.30
C ALA A 195 10.76 -22.12 9.64
N ALA A 196 10.98 -21.33 8.60
CA ALA A 196 9.94 -20.63 7.85
C ALA A 196 9.43 -21.39 6.62
N ASP A 197 9.84 -22.65 6.41
CA ASP A 197 9.45 -23.41 5.21
C ASP A 197 7.92 -23.46 5.01
N GLY A 198 7.48 -23.20 3.79
CA GLY A 198 6.08 -23.01 3.41
C GLY A 198 5.45 -21.69 3.89
N GLY A 199 6.24 -20.80 4.52
CA GLY A 199 5.81 -19.58 5.20
C GLY A 199 6.58 -18.34 4.73
N THR A 200 6.82 -17.41 5.66
CA THR A 200 7.47 -16.11 5.39
C THR A 200 8.64 -15.86 6.34
N VAL A 201 9.74 -15.35 5.81
CA VAL A 201 10.84 -14.75 6.59
C VAL A 201 10.75 -13.23 6.49
N LEU A 202 10.69 -12.56 7.65
CA LEU A 202 10.83 -11.12 7.77
C LEU A 202 12.27 -10.78 8.18
N LEU A 203 12.98 -10.03 7.35
CA LEU A 203 14.34 -9.56 7.61
C LEU A 203 14.28 -8.06 7.92
N ASP A 204 14.34 -7.69 9.19
CA ASP A 204 14.36 -6.29 9.59
C ASP A 204 15.79 -5.74 9.61
N GLU A 205 15.93 -4.46 9.26
CA GLU A 205 17.19 -3.77 9.05
C GLU A 205 18.17 -4.56 8.17
N ILE A 206 17.70 -5.02 7.00
CA ILE A 206 18.48 -5.83 6.04
C ILE A 206 19.80 -5.16 5.64
N GLY A 207 19.89 -3.83 5.73
CA GLY A 207 21.11 -3.06 5.49
C GLY A 207 22.26 -3.39 6.47
N GLU A 208 21.94 -3.89 7.66
CA GLU A 208 22.93 -4.28 8.68
C GLU A 208 23.47 -5.71 8.48
N LEU A 209 23.05 -6.40 7.41
CA LEU A 209 23.58 -7.73 7.10
C LEU A 209 25.08 -7.70 6.79
N PRO A 210 25.89 -8.53 7.49
CA PRO A 210 27.31 -8.64 7.19
C PRO A 210 27.56 -9.07 5.74
N ALA A 211 28.54 -8.45 5.07
CA ALA A 211 28.81 -8.66 3.65
C ALA A 211 29.12 -10.13 3.29
N ASN A 212 29.68 -10.92 4.22
CA ASN A 212 29.94 -12.35 4.03
C ASN A 212 28.67 -13.22 4.02
N VAL A 213 27.56 -12.73 4.58
CA VAL A 213 26.27 -13.42 4.66
C VAL A 213 25.45 -13.21 3.40
N GLN A 214 25.58 -12.04 2.76
CA GLN A 214 24.78 -11.64 1.59
C GLN A 214 24.84 -12.64 0.41
N PRO A 215 26.00 -13.23 0.02
CA PRO A 215 26.04 -14.22 -1.05
C PRO A 215 25.23 -15.49 -0.75
N LYS A 216 25.11 -15.88 0.52
CA LYS A 216 24.28 -17.03 0.92
C LYS A 216 22.80 -16.67 0.88
N LEU A 217 22.43 -15.46 1.29
CA LEU A 217 21.07 -14.96 1.16
C LEU A 217 20.63 -14.94 -0.31
N LEU A 218 21.47 -14.41 -1.21
CA LEU A 218 21.20 -14.40 -2.65
C LEU A 218 20.96 -15.82 -3.19
N ARG A 219 21.77 -16.80 -2.78
CA ARG A 219 21.54 -18.20 -3.17
C ARG A 219 20.19 -18.72 -2.71
N VAL A 220 19.76 -18.41 -1.48
CA VAL A 220 18.43 -18.82 -1.01
C VAL A 220 17.34 -18.20 -1.87
N LEU A 221 17.44 -16.91 -2.20
CA LEU A 221 16.47 -16.20 -3.03
C LEU A 221 16.43 -16.71 -4.48
N GLU A 222 17.57 -17.11 -5.04
CA GLU A 222 17.68 -17.59 -6.43
C GLU A 222 17.27 -19.05 -6.59
N SER A 223 17.74 -19.93 -5.71
CA SER A 223 17.60 -21.38 -5.86
C SER A 223 16.54 -22.01 -4.96
N GLY A 224 16.00 -21.28 -3.99
CA GLY A 224 15.07 -21.84 -3.01
C GLY A 224 15.73 -22.94 -2.17
N THR A 225 17.03 -22.84 -1.90
CA THR A 225 17.73 -23.84 -1.08
C THR A 225 18.66 -23.17 -0.07
N VAL A 226 18.70 -23.73 1.14
CA VAL A 226 19.59 -23.30 2.22
C VAL A 226 20.66 -24.36 2.50
N ARG A 227 21.80 -23.94 3.02
CA ARG A 227 22.86 -24.82 3.53
C ARG A 227 23.25 -24.40 4.93
N ARG A 228 23.17 -25.33 5.88
CA ARG A 228 23.61 -25.12 7.26
C ARG A 228 25.12 -24.87 7.30
N LEU A 229 25.57 -24.10 8.28
CA LEU A 229 27.00 -23.92 8.55
C LEU A 229 27.60 -25.27 8.94
N GLY A 230 28.78 -25.58 8.40
CA GLY A 230 29.44 -26.87 8.59
C GLY A 230 28.79 -28.03 7.82
N ASP A 231 27.79 -27.77 6.97
CA ASP A 231 27.16 -28.77 6.10
C ASP A 231 27.27 -28.35 4.63
N ASN A 232 27.36 -29.34 3.74
CA ASN A 232 27.36 -29.16 2.29
C ASN A 232 26.03 -29.58 1.66
N HIS A 233 25.14 -30.20 2.43
CA HIS A 233 23.82 -30.61 1.96
C HIS A 233 22.92 -29.38 1.72
N ALA A 234 22.36 -29.29 0.52
CA ALA A 234 21.38 -28.28 0.17
C ALA A 234 19.97 -28.76 0.55
N ILE A 235 19.27 -27.94 1.31
CA ILE A 235 17.93 -28.21 1.83
C ILE A 235 16.95 -27.32 1.06
N PRO A 236 16.00 -27.88 0.30
CA PRO A 236 14.99 -27.08 -0.38
C PRO A 236 14.07 -26.41 0.63
N VAL A 237 13.76 -25.13 0.39
CA VAL A 237 12.84 -24.33 1.20
C VAL A 237 11.93 -23.52 0.28
N ASP A 238 10.66 -23.45 0.61
CA ASP A 238 9.67 -22.61 -0.07
C ASP A 238 9.29 -21.44 0.85
N VAL A 239 9.95 -20.29 0.68
CA VAL A 239 9.85 -19.15 1.59
C VAL A 239 9.57 -17.87 0.82
N ARG A 240 8.59 -17.10 1.30
CA ARG A 240 8.43 -15.69 0.92
C ARG A 240 9.35 -14.85 1.78
N VAL A 241 10.05 -13.88 1.20
CA VAL A 241 10.91 -12.95 1.96
C VAL A 241 10.34 -11.54 1.94
N ILE A 242 10.14 -10.96 3.12
CA ILE A 242 9.86 -9.54 3.30
C ILE A 242 11.08 -8.95 4.00
N ALA A 243 11.70 -7.92 3.43
CA ALA A 243 12.85 -7.24 4.01
C ALA A 243 12.51 -5.78 4.30
N ALA A 244 13.11 -5.18 5.31
CA ALA A 244 12.94 -3.78 5.66
C ALA A 244 14.29 -3.08 5.87
N THR A 245 14.40 -1.83 5.41
CA THR A 245 15.57 -0.96 5.62
C THR A 245 15.15 0.51 5.65
N ASN A 246 16.06 1.35 6.14
CA ASN A 246 16.01 2.80 5.98
C ASN A 246 16.43 3.23 4.58
#